data_AF-A0A3G9JWW7-F1
#
_entry.id   AF-A0A3G9JWW7-F1
#
_cell.length_a   1.000
_cell.length_b   1.000
_cell.length_c   1.000
_cell.angle_alpha   90.00
_cell.angle_beta   90.00
_cell.angle_gamma   90.00
#
_symmetry.space_group_name_H-M   'P 1'
#
loop_
_entity.id
_entity.type
_entity.pdbx_description
1 polymer ?
#
loop_
_entity_poly.entity_id
_entity_poly.type
_entity_poly.pdbx_seq_one_letter_code
_entity_poly.pdbx_strand_id
1 'polypeptide(L)' 'MVTRQAMLDMALRYDTSMSRAMLRALGHDAPETRRRPCPVARVGATARDARRYRAMRWCFENHGSPMR' A
#
# COMPACT_ATOMS: atom_id res chain seq x y z
N MET A 1 -23.47 -4.98 14.84
CA MET A 1 -22.22 -4.68 15.58
C MET A 1 -21.13 -5.57 15.03
N VAL A 2 -19.94 -5.04 14.74
CA VAL A 2 -18.80 -5.86 14.32
C VAL A 2 -18.13 -6.44 15.56
N THR A 3 -18.00 -7.77 15.63
CA THR A 3 -17.36 -8.45 16.75
C THR A 3 -15.86 -8.60 16.53
N ARG A 4 -15.10 -8.80 17.62
CA ARG A 4 -13.65 -9.09 17.54
C ARG A 4 -13.36 -10.29 16.64
N GLN A 5 -14.20 -11.32 16.70
CA GLN A 5 -14.06 -12.53 15.87
C GLN A 5 -14.29 -12.24 14.39
N ALA A 6 -15.32 -11.45 14.05
CA ALA A 6 -15.58 -11.09 12.66
C ALA A 6 -14.42 -10.31 12.03
N MET A 7 -13.73 -9.45 12.79
CA MET A 7 -12.53 -8.76 12.33
C MET A 7 -11.35 -9.71 12.08
N LEU A 8 -11.16 -10.70 12.96
CA LEU A 8 -10.16 -11.75 12.80
C LEU A 8 -10.39 -12.57 11.53
N ASP A 9 -11.62 -13.04 11.32
CA ASP A 9 -11.98 -13.86 10.16
C ASP A 9 -11.78 -13.09 8.84
N MET A 10 -12.15 -11.80 8.81
CA MET A 10 -11.87 -10.92 7.66
C MET A 10 -10.36 -10.72 7.44
N ALA A 11 -9.61 -10.46 8.51
CA ALA A 11 -8.18 -10.18 8.38
C ALA A 11 -7.40 -11.41 7.89
N LEU A 12 -7.76 -12.61 8.34
CA LEU A 12 -7.16 -13.86 7.87
C LEU A 12 -7.49 -14.18 6.41
N ARG A 13 -8.63 -13.71 5.89
CA ARG A 13 -9.10 -14.05 4.54
C ARG A 13 -8.37 -13.32 3.42
N TYR A 14 -8.00 -12.05 3.62
CA TYR A 14 -7.63 -11.15 2.51
C TYR A 14 -6.12 -10.83 2.42
N ASP A 15 -5.31 -11.17 3.42
CA ASP A 15 -3.85 -10.91 3.49
C ASP A 15 -3.39 -9.60 2.84
N THR A 16 -4.06 -8.50 3.20
CA THR A 16 -3.69 -7.14 2.76
C THR A 16 -2.78 -6.46 3.79
N SER A 17 -2.23 -5.28 3.46
CA SER A 17 -1.54 -4.44 4.45
C SER A 17 -2.47 -4.06 5.62
N MET A 18 -3.74 -3.73 5.33
CA MET A 18 -4.74 -3.45 6.36
C MET A 18 -5.08 -4.69 7.18
N SER A 19 -5.24 -5.85 6.55
CA SER A 19 -5.50 -7.12 7.25
C SER A 19 -4.39 -7.44 8.25
N ARG A 20 -3.12 -7.27 7.86
CA ARG A 20 -1.98 -7.49 8.75
C ARG A 20 -1.89 -6.46 9.88
N ALA A 21 -2.21 -5.20 9.60
CA ALA A 21 -2.31 -4.17 10.64
C ALA A 21 -3.43 -4.50 11.64
N MET A 22 -4.58 -4.99 11.16
CA MET A 22 -5.71 -5.43 11.97
C MET A 22 -5.34 -6.63 12.84
N LEU A 23 -4.64 -7.64 12.30
CA LEU A 23 -4.15 -8.78 13.10
C LEU A 23 -3.23 -8.32 14.24
N ARG A 24 -2.28 -7.40 13.96
CA ARG A 24 -1.39 -6.83 14.98
C ARG A 24 -2.15 -6.05 16.05
N ALA A 25 -3.13 -5.24 15.64
CA ALA A 25 -3.98 -4.50 16.58
C ALA A 25 -4.82 -5.42 17.48
N LEU A 26 -5.18 -6.61 16.98
CA LEU A 26 -5.86 -7.63 17.74
C LEU A 26 -4.91 -8.50 18.58
N GLY A 27 -3.58 -8.32 18.48
CA GLY A 27 -2.59 -9.10 19.22
C GLY A 27 -2.30 -10.48 18.62
N HIS A 28 -2.59 -10.67 17.33
CA HIS A 28 -2.29 -11.91 16.60
C HIS A 28 -1.06 -11.75 15.72
N ASP A 29 -0.34 -12.84 15.53
CA ASP A 29 0.77 -12.91 14.58
C ASP A 29 0.25 -12.63 13.16
N ALA A 30 0.77 -11.55 12.57
CA ALA A 30 0.52 -11.25 11.18
C ALA A 30 1.60 -11.93 10.34
N PRO A 31 1.24 -12.71 9.29
CA PRO A 31 2.23 -13.35 8.44
C PRO A 31 3.20 -12.31 7.90
N GLU A 32 4.50 -12.56 8.11
CA GLU A 32 5.53 -11.74 7.50
C GLU A 32 5.42 -11.92 5.99
N THR A 33 5.10 -10.82 5.30
CA THR A 33 5.25 -10.83 3.85
C THR A 33 6.73 -11.06 3.55
N ARG A 34 7.06 -12.26 3.07
CA ARG A 34 8.18 -12.41 2.15
C ARG A 34 7.95 -11.34 1.10
N ARG A 35 8.82 -10.32 1.08
CA ARG A 35 8.86 -9.33 0.01
C ARG A 35 9.08 -10.11 -1.28
N ARG A 36 8.00 -10.55 -1.93
CA ARG A 36 8.09 -11.04 -3.29
C ARG A 36 8.66 -9.86 -4.07
N PRO A 37 9.78 -10.03 -4.78
CA PRO A 37 10.31 -8.95 -5.60
C PRO A 37 9.19 -8.55 -6.55
N CYS A 38 8.62 -7.36 -6.32
CA CYS A 38 7.53 -6.85 -7.14
C CYS A 38 8.11 -6.71 -8.56
N PRO A 39 7.63 -7.46 -9.57
CA PRO A 39 8.20 -7.42 -10.92
C PRO A 39 8.10 -6.03 -11.57
N VAL A 40 7.23 -5.18 -11.02
CA VAL A 40 6.91 -3.84 -11.51
C VAL A 40 7.91 -2.79 -11.01
N ALA A 41 8.67 -3.08 -9.95
CA ALA A 41 9.38 -2.07 -9.19
C ALA A 41 10.75 -1.64 -9.73
N ARG A 42 11.33 -2.29 -10.76
CA ARG A 42 12.74 -2.01 -11.08
C ARG A 42 13.03 -0.99 -12.18
N VAL A 43 12.38 -0.97 -13.34
CA VAL A 43 12.81 0.00 -14.39
C VAL A 43 11.71 0.40 -15.39
N GLY A 44 10.76 -0.48 -15.69
CA GLY A 44 9.83 -0.25 -16.82
C GLY A 44 8.61 0.62 -16.53
N ALA A 45 8.04 0.54 -15.33
CA ALA A 45 6.80 1.25 -14.99
C ALA A 45 7.04 2.73 -14.74
N THR A 46 8.07 3.09 -13.96
CA THR A 46 8.50 4.47 -13.77
C THR A 46 8.93 5.13 -15.08
N ALA A 47 9.59 4.41 -15.99
CA ALA A 47 9.93 4.93 -17.32
C ALA A 47 8.70 5.11 -18.23
N ARG A 48 7.73 4.19 -18.19
CA ARG A 48 6.47 4.32 -18.94
C ARG A 48 5.57 5.41 -18.38
N ASP A 49 5.43 5.51 -17.06
CA ASP A 49 4.64 6.54 -16.40
C ASP A 49 5.30 7.91 -16.56
N ALA A 50 6.63 8.01 -16.47
CA ALA A 50 7.34 9.25 -16.79
C ALA A 50 7.14 9.69 -18.25
N ARG A 51 6.93 8.76 -19.19
CA ARG A 51 6.64 9.08 -20.60
C ARG A 51 5.16 9.40 -20.83
N ARG A 52 4.25 8.66 -20.21
CA ARG A 52 2.79 8.81 -20.33
C ARG A 52 2.27 10.05 -19.61
N TYR A 53 2.85 10.37 -18.46
CA TYR A 53 2.49 11.50 -17.61
C TYR A 53 3.53 12.62 -17.66
N ARG A 54 4.42 12.64 -18.67
CA ARG A 54 5.47 13.66 -18.81
C ARG A 54 4.92 15.08 -18.71
N ALA A 55 3.77 15.33 -19.34
CA ALA A 55 3.09 16.63 -19.33
C ALA A 55 2.32 16.91 -18.02
N MET A 56 1.96 15.89 -17.25
CA MET A 56 1.25 16.03 -15.96
C MET A 56 2.20 16.05 -14.77
N ARG A 57 3.49 15.80 -14.98
CA ARG A 57 4.51 15.79 -13.92
C ARG A 57 4.55 17.12 -13.15
N TRP A 58 4.40 18.22 -13.87
CA TRP A 58 4.27 19.57 -13.30
C TRP A 58 3.11 19.68 -12.30
N CYS A 59 1.96 19.04 -12.56
CA CYS A 59 0.81 19.07 -11.63
C CYS A 59 1.08 18.33 -10.31
N PHE A 60 2.00 17.35 -10.33
CA PHE A 60 2.38 16.57 -9.14
C PHE A 60 3.63 17.12 -8.46
N GLU A 61 4.39 17.97 -9.14
CA GLU A 61 5.46 18.73 -8.55
C GLU A 61 4.84 19.79 -7.65
N ASN A 62 5.14 19.68 -6.35
CA ASN A 62 4.58 20.57 -5.35
C ASN A 62 5.26 21.94 -5.48
N HIS A 63 4.77 22.77 -6.40
CA HIS A 63 5.32 24.10 -6.78
C HIS A 63 5.15 25.18 -5.70
N GLY A 64 5.16 24.79 -4.43
CA GLY A 64 5.04 25.69 -3.30
C GLY A 64 3.69 25.66 -2.63
N SER A 65 3.19 24.47 -2.24
CA SER A 65 2.31 24.45 -1.07
C SER A 65 3.12 25.01 0.10
N PRO A 66 2.75 26.17 0.67
CA PRO A 66 3.49 26.80 1.73
C PRO A 66 3.18 26.03 3.01
N MET A 67 3.87 24.91 3.23
CA MET A 67 4.03 24.40 4.58
C MET A 67 5.02 25.31 5.30
N ARG A 68 4.51 26.44 5.80
CA ARG A 68 5.09 27.18 6.93
C ARG A 68 4.17 27.01 8.12
#